data_AF-A0A178IEG9-F1
#
_entry.id   AF-A0A178IEG9-F1
#
_cell.length_a   1.000
_cell.length_b   1.000
_cell.length_c   1.000
_cell.angle_alpha   90.00
_cell.angle_beta   90.00
_cell.angle_gamma   90.00
#
_symmetry.space_group_name_H-M   'P 1'
#
loop_
_entity.id
_entity.type
_entity.pdbx_description
1 polymer ?
#
loop_
_entity_poly.entity_id
_entity_poly.type
_entity_poly.pdbx_seq_one_letter_code
_entity_poly.pdbx_strand_id
1 'polypeptide(L)'
;MLLAADWPVLRWHAARMGDGGDEPLGLLALGLALALTPRAAWRSEISNTAALASGALALAAALASGWLPMLARAMLLAAALGVALEGRPPTNVSGGALGRAGLLVLSLPVMATLQFYAGYPLRVLTAEAGRSLIALLGVATERAGVVLTWSGGMVVVDAPCSGVHMLWTGGVLACALAAWLRLGAARTLALGAAALLAILLGNTVRAAVLFFTESGLWPAPGWAHEGIGLAVFGALAAGVWRFAQWLAPKNRSRSLTRSCSLVPKNTTEAERETHSERVNEGTSPRTGTVLGGVAAMCVLAALWPLTGLAAGRGAPGGVAAADTAEFPGWPEMFEGRPLIRRTRAREAAAFATGFPGKTGVFEQDGRIVVMRWIRSASRGVHPAADCFRAGGYAVTPGGLVRDEAGVLWAEFTAVRGDGERWRVREHWRDDHGGAWTDVSAWYWAAARDDAGGPWWAVTVALPE
;
A
#
# COMPACT_ATOMS: atom_id res chain seq x y z
N MET A 1 14.30 -5.38 -22.61
CA MET A 1 15.51 -5.71 -21.82
C MET A 1 15.25 -5.56 -20.34
N LEU A 2 14.87 -4.38 -19.83
CA LEU A 2 14.54 -4.16 -18.40
C LEU A 2 13.53 -5.17 -17.83
N LEU A 3 12.40 -5.39 -18.53
CA LEU A 3 11.40 -6.39 -18.11
C LEU A 3 11.96 -7.83 -18.04
N ALA A 4 12.83 -8.20 -19.00
CA ALA A 4 13.45 -9.52 -19.01
C ALA A 4 14.54 -9.65 -17.93
N ALA A 5 15.22 -8.55 -17.60
CA ALA A 5 16.23 -8.48 -16.53
C ALA A 5 15.64 -8.85 -15.16
N ASP A 6 14.41 -8.42 -14.90
CA ASP A 6 13.70 -8.65 -13.63
C ASP A 6 12.54 -9.64 -13.79
N TRP A 7 12.70 -10.69 -14.61
CA TRP A 7 11.68 -11.72 -14.81
C TRP A 7 11.12 -12.36 -13.51
N PRO A 8 11.87 -12.52 -12.39
CA PRO A 8 11.29 -13.03 -11.15
C PRO A 8 10.27 -12.06 -10.53
N VAL A 9 10.50 -10.75 -10.68
CA VAL A 9 9.57 -9.70 -10.21
C VAL A 9 8.28 -9.76 -11.02
N LEU A 10 8.37 -9.94 -12.33
CA LEU A 10 7.20 -10.10 -13.20
C LEU A 10 6.40 -11.36 -12.87
N ARG A 11 7.10 -12.49 -12.65
CA ARG A 11 6.46 -13.74 -12.25
C ARG A 11 5.75 -13.60 -10.90
N TRP A 12 6.40 -12.95 -9.94
CA TRP A 12 5.81 -12.64 -8.63
C TRP A 12 4.58 -11.75 -8.77
N HIS A 13 4.66 -10.67 -9.55
CA HIS A 13 3.54 -9.77 -9.77
C HIS A 13 2.36 -10.50 -10.40
N ALA A 14 2.58 -11.30 -11.45
CA ALA A 14 1.53 -12.08 -12.10
C ALA A 14 0.88 -13.10 -11.17
N ALA A 15 1.66 -13.79 -10.33
CA ALA A 15 1.13 -14.71 -9.33
C ALA A 15 0.28 -13.98 -8.27
N ARG A 16 0.75 -12.80 -7.83
CA ARG A 16 0.07 -11.99 -6.80
C ARG A 16 -1.27 -11.42 -7.28
N MET A 17 -1.43 -11.21 -8.59
CA MET A 17 -2.70 -10.79 -9.18
C MET A 17 -3.78 -11.88 -9.16
N GLY A 18 -3.40 -13.15 -8.99
CA GLY A 18 -4.31 -14.30 -9.05
C GLY A 18 -4.52 -15.02 -7.72
N ASP A 19 -3.83 -14.64 -6.64
CA ASP A 19 -3.88 -15.35 -5.35
C ASP A 19 -4.97 -14.83 -4.38
N GLY A 20 -5.75 -13.84 -4.80
CA GLY A 20 -6.82 -13.23 -3.99
C GLY A 20 -6.34 -12.36 -2.82
N GLY A 21 -5.02 -12.20 -2.64
CA GLY A 21 -4.44 -11.44 -1.55
C GLY A 21 -4.31 -9.93 -1.81
N ASP A 22 -4.63 -9.47 -3.00
CA ASP A 22 -4.68 -8.05 -3.40
C ASP A 22 -5.75 -7.88 -4.49
N GLU A 23 -6.43 -6.73 -4.53
CA GLU A 23 -7.43 -6.46 -5.58
C GLU A 23 -6.74 -6.15 -6.92
N PRO A 24 -7.30 -6.60 -8.06
CA PRO A 24 -6.67 -6.41 -9.37
C PRO A 24 -6.73 -4.96 -9.90
N LEU A 25 -7.12 -3.99 -9.06
CA LEU A 25 -7.20 -2.57 -9.40
C LEU A 25 -5.87 -1.99 -9.88
N GLY A 26 -4.73 -2.59 -9.50
CA GLY A 26 -3.41 -2.22 -10.02
C GLY A 26 -3.32 -2.22 -11.56
N LEU A 27 -4.08 -3.08 -12.24
CA LEU A 27 -4.13 -3.11 -13.71
C LEU A 27 -4.73 -1.83 -14.30
N LEU A 28 -5.66 -1.19 -13.60
CA LEU A 28 -6.19 0.11 -14.03
C LEU A 28 -5.10 1.18 -14.00
N ALA A 29 -4.29 1.23 -12.94
CA ALA A 29 -3.17 2.15 -12.84
C ALA A 29 -2.11 1.87 -13.92
N LEU A 30 -1.82 0.60 -14.22
CA LEU A 30 -0.93 0.21 -15.31
C LEU A 30 -1.48 0.67 -16.67
N GLY A 31 -2.75 0.39 -16.95
CA GLY A 31 -3.43 0.81 -18.17
C GLY A 31 -3.40 2.33 -18.36
N LEU A 32 -3.64 3.09 -17.29
CA LEU A 32 -3.53 4.56 -17.29
C LEU A 32 -2.08 5.01 -17.53
N ALA A 33 -1.08 4.37 -16.93
CA ALA A 33 0.32 4.72 -17.16
C ALA A 33 0.69 4.58 -18.64
N LEU A 34 0.25 3.49 -19.27
CA LEU A 34 0.49 3.23 -20.69
C LEU A 34 -0.30 4.19 -21.59
N ALA A 35 -1.59 4.39 -21.33
CA ALA A 35 -2.48 5.24 -22.12
C ALA A 35 -2.11 6.72 -22.07
N LEU A 36 -1.65 7.20 -20.90
CA LEU A 36 -1.22 8.58 -20.69
C LEU A 36 0.26 8.81 -21.06
N THR A 37 0.97 7.78 -21.52
CA THR A 37 2.30 7.93 -22.12
C THR A 37 2.16 8.42 -23.56
N PRO A 38 2.67 9.62 -23.92
CA PRO A 38 2.54 10.14 -25.28
C PRO A 38 3.20 9.21 -26.31
N ARG A 39 2.58 9.04 -27.48
CA ARG A 39 3.18 8.26 -28.61
C ARG A 39 4.59 8.72 -28.98
N ALA A 40 4.87 10.02 -28.83
CA ALA A 40 6.20 10.58 -29.05
C ALA A 40 7.24 10.05 -28.05
N ALA A 41 6.87 9.80 -26.79
CA ALA A 41 7.76 9.24 -25.78
C ALA A 41 8.13 7.78 -26.11
N TRP A 42 7.16 6.98 -26.57
CA TRP A 42 7.41 5.60 -27.03
C TRP A 42 8.37 5.49 -28.21
N ARG A 43 8.49 6.55 -29.02
CA ARG A 43 9.38 6.63 -30.19
C ARG A 43 10.63 7.47 -29.91
N SER A 44 10.73 8.08 -28.73
CA SER A 44 11.84 8.97 -28.41
C SER A 44 13.10 8.15 -28.13
N GLU A 45 14.24 8.70 -28.55
CA GLU A 45 15.52 8.15 -28.15
C GLU A 45 15.71 8.36 -26.64
N ILE A 46 16.12 7.29 -25.95
CA ILE A 46 16.47 7.34 -24.54
C ILE A 46 17.84 8.00 -24.45
N SER A 47 17.98 9.01 -23.58
CA SER A 47 19.28 9.64 -23.35
C SER A 47 20.26 8.63 -22.73
N ASN A 48 21.56 8.79 -23.00
CA ASN A 48 22.60 7.93 -22.41
C ASN A 48 22.49 7.87 -20.87
N THR A 49 22.17 8.99 -20.23
CA THR A 49 21.99 9.08 -18.78
C THR A 49 20.76 8.30 -18.30
N ALA A 50 19.61 8.44 -18.97
CA ALA A 50 18.40 7.70 -18.64
C ALA A 50 18.56 6.19 -18.91
N ALA A 51 19.27 5.81 -19.98
CA ALA A 51 19.58 4.42 -20.30
C ALA A 51 20.46 3.79 -19.21
N LEU A 52 21.53 4.47 -18.77
CA LEU A 52 22.39 4.00 -17.68
C LEU A 52 21.64 3.95 -16.35
N ALA A 53 20.87 4.99 -16.01
CA ALA A 53 20.09 5.03 -14.78
C ALA A 53 19.03 3.93 -14.72
N SER A 54 18.28 3.69 -15.80
CA SER A 54 17.31 2.60 -15.87
C SER A 54 17.97 1.22 -15.81
N GLY A 55 19.12 1.02 -16.48
CA GLY A 55 19.92 -0.20 -16.37
C GLY A 55 20.46 -0.43 -14.95
N ALA A 56 20.91 0.62 -14.27
CA ALA A 56 21.38 0.57 -12.88
C ALA A 56 20.26 0.22 -11.90
N LEU A 57 19.08 0.82 -12.07
CA LEU A 57 17.91 0.51 -11.22
C LEU A 57 17.44 -0.94 -11.39
N ALA A 58 17.41 -1.46 -12.62
CA ALA A 58 17.08 -2.87 -12.88
C ALA A 58 18.14 -3.82 -12.29
N LEU A 59 19.43 -3.51 -12.47
CA LEU A 59 20.49 -4.29 -11.84
C LEU A 59 20.41 -4.26 -10.31
N ALA A 60 20.13 -3.10 -9.72
CA ALA A 60 19.91 -2.97 -8.27
C ALA A 60 18.71 -3.80 -7.79
N ALA A 61 17.60 -3.81 -8.54
CA ALA A 61 16.43 -4.63 -8.25
C ALA A 61 16.75 -6.14 -8.24
N ALA A 62 17.61 -6.60 -9.16
CA ALA A 62 18.07 -7.98 -9.21
C ALA A 62 19.06 -8.32 -8.08
N LEU A 63 20.10 -7.51 -7.88
CA LEU A 63 21.14 -7.72 -6.87
C LEU A 63 20.60 -7.64 -5.43
N ALA A 64 19.51 -6.89 -5.22
CA ALA A 64 18.84 -6.80 -3.93
C ALA A 64 18.05 -8.05 -3.54
N SER A 65 18.07 -9.11 -4.38
CA SER A 65 17.52 -10.41 -4.01
C SER A 65 18.24 -10.98 -2.78
N GLY A 66 17.49 -11.11 -1.69
CA GLY A 66 17.96 -11.53 -0.37
C GLY A 66 17.97 -10.42 0.69
N TRP A 67 17.92 -9.14 0.28
CA TRP A 67 17.88 -8.00 1.20
C TRP A 67 16.54 -7.28 1.17
N LEU A 68 15.97 -7.14 -0.03
CA LEU A 68 14.71 -6.45 -0.23
C LEU A 68 13.56 -7.42 -0.50
N PRO A 69 12.37 -7.17 0.09
CA PRO A 69 11.17 -7.90 -0.27
C PRO A 69 10.79 -7.63 -1.73
N MET A 70 10.02 -8.55 -2.33
CA MET A 70 9.66 -8.49 -3.75
C MET A 70 8.97 -7.17 -4.14
N LEU A 71 8.14 -6.60 -3.27
CA LEU A 71 7.49 -5.32 -3.54
C LEU A 71 8.49 -4.17 -3.66
N ALA A 72 9.52 -4.12 -2.82
CA ALA A 72 10.56 -3.10 -2.90
C ALA A 72 11.40 -3.23 -4.18
N ARG A 73 11.70 -4.46 -4.58
CA ARG A 73 12.35 -4.75 -5.88
C ARG A 73 11.45 -4.32 -7.05
N ALA A 74 10.15 -4.55 -6.96
CA ALA A 74 9.18 -4.11 -7.96
C ALA A 74 9.08 -2.59 -8.06
N MET A 75 9.20 -1.86 -6.95
CA MET A 75 9.28 -0.39 -6.96
C MET A 75 10.53 0.12 -7.70
N LEU A 76 11.69 -0.54 -7.53
CA LEU A 76 12.90 -0.21 -8.28
C LEU A 76 12.72 -0.46 -9.78
N LEU A 77 12.09 -1.57 -10.17
CA LEU A 77 11.76 -1.83 -11.57
C LEU A 77 10.77 -0.81 -12.14
N ALA A 78 9.73 -0.44 -11.39
CA ALA A 78 8.78 0.60 -11.78
C ALA A 78 9.48 1.96 -11.99
N ALA A 79 10.43 2.31 -11.13
CA ALA A 79 11.27 3.50 -11.29
C ALA A 79 12.16 3.41 -12.54
N ALA A 80 12.79 2.25 -12.80
CA ALA A 80 13.59 2.01 -13.99
C ALA A 80 12.78 2.22 -15.27
N LEU A 81 11.55 1.69 -15.31
CA LEU A 81 10.60 1.88 -16.41
C LEU A 81 10.17 3.34 -16.53
N GLY A 82 9.88 4.02 -15.42
CA GLY A 82 9.53 5.45 -15.40
C GLY A 82 10.63 6.33 -16.02
N VAL A 83 11.88 6.10 -15.65
CA VAL A 83 13.06 6.81 -16.20
C VAL A 83 13.23 6.51 -17.70
N ALA A 84 13.05 5.25 -18.11
CA ALA A 84 13.14 4.87 -19.52
C ALA A 84 12.04 5.52 -20.38
N LEU A 85 10.82 5.67 -19.83
CA LEU A 85 9.67 6.28 -20.51
C LEU A 85 9.71 7.82 -20.55
N GLU A 86 10.59 8.46 -19.78
CA GLU A 86 10.78 9.91 -19.86
C GLU A 86 11.50 10.32 -21.15
N GLY A 87 12.41 9.48 -21.64
CA GLY A 87 13.13 9.67 -22.90
C GLY A 87 13.89 11.01 -22.95
N ARG A 88 14.41 11.37 -24.14
CA ARG A 88 14.80 12.76 -24.43
C ARG A 88 13.58 13.44 -25.08
N PRO A 89 12.71 14.12 -24.31
CA PRO A 89 11.53 14.73 -24.92
C PRO A 89 11.97 15.75 -25.97
N PRO A 90 11.29 15.84 -27.12
CA PRO A 90 11.40 17.02 -27.96
C PRO A 90 11.11 18.24 -27.08
N THR A 91 11.82 19.35 -27.31
CA THR A 91 11.88 20.57 -26.47
C THR A 91 10.52 21.18 -26.05
N ASN A 92 9.40 20.68 -26.60
CA ASN A 92 8.02 21.10 -26.33
C ASN A 92 7.12 20.04 -25.65
N VAL A 93 7.63 18.87 -25.21
CA VAL A 93 6.80 17.77 -24.64
C VAL A 93 7.14 17.44 -23.18
N SER A 94 7.91 18.29 -22.50
CA SER A 94 8.38 18.07 -21.14
C SER A 94 7.23 18.11 -20.12
N GLY A 95 6.92 17.00 -19.45
CA GLY A 95 5.96 16.98 -18.36
C GLY A 95 5.28 15.62 -18.10
N GLY A 96 4.73 15.47 -16.89
CA GLY A 96 3.95 14.31 -16.47
C GLY A 96 4.76 13.05 -16.15
N ALA A 97 6.10 13.08 -16.22
CA ALA A 97 6.95 11.92 -15.96
C ALA A 97 6.75 11.37 -14.54
N LEU A 98 6.75 12.24 -13.53
CA LEU A 98 6.51 11.85 -12.15
C LEU A 98 5.09 11.26 -11.95
N GLY A 99 4.08 11.79 -12.67
CA GLY A 99 2.73 11.23 -12.65
C GLY A 99 2.68 9.81 -13.23
N ARG A 100 3.36 9.58 -14.37
CA ARG A 100 3.46 8.23 -14.96
C ARG A 100 4.24 7.25 -14.08
N ALA A 101 5.35 7.70 -13.50
CA ALA A 101 6.11 6.91 -12.54
C ALA A 101 5.25 6.53 -11.31
N GLY A 102 4.47 7.49 -10.79
CA GLY A 102 3.49 7.24 -9.72
C GLY A 102 2.45 6.19 -10.10
N LEU A 103 1.90 6.24 -11.32
CA LEU A 103 0.97 5.21 -11.82
C LEU A 103 1.63 3.84 -11.94
N LEU A 104 2.88 3.76 -12.37
CA LEU A 104 3.63 2.49 -12.39
C LEU A 104 3.82 1.93 -10.99
N VAL A 105 4.17 2.76 -10.00
CA VAL A 105 4.28 2.32 -8.59
C VAL A 105 2.92 1.88 -8.04
N LEU A 106 1.85 2.63 -8.32
CA LEU A 106 0.49 2.30 -7.86
C LEU A 106 -0.12 1.09 -8.57
N SER A 107 0.46 0.65 -9.69
CA SER A 107 0.10 -0.60 -10.37
C SER A 107 0.60 -1.85 -9.66
N LEU A 108 1.57 -1.71 -8.75
CA LEU A 108 2.07 -2.81 -7.94
C LEU A 108 1.02 -3.23 -6.88
N PRO A 109 1.04 -4.49 -6.40
CA PRO A 109 0.14 -4.99 -5.37
C PRO A 109 0.55 -4.42 -4.00
N VAL A 110 0.22 -3.15 -3.79
CA VAL A 110 0.57 -2.37 -2.60
C VAL A 110 -0.55 -2.33 -1.56
N MET A 111 -1.80 -2.67 -1.93
CA MET A 111 -2.96 -2.41 -1.05
C MET A 111 -2.85 -3.22 0.23
N ALA A 112 -2.58 -4.53 0.14
CA ALA A 112 -2.42 -5.35 1.32
C ALA A 112 -1.32 -4.84 2.27
N THR A 113 -0.22 -4.33 1.70
CA THR A 113 0.89 -3.77 2.48
C THR A 113 0.50 -2.44 3.14
N LEU A 114 -0.18 -1.54 2.41
CA LEU A 114 -0.68 -0.28 2.94
C LEU A 114 -1.74 -0.51 4.02
N GLN A 115 -2.65 -1.46 3.83
CA GLN A 115 -3.67 -1.81 4.80
C GLN A 115 -3.05 -2.31 6.11
N PHE A 116 -2.01 -3.16 6.03
CA PHE A 116 -1.32 -3.68 7.20
C PHE A 116 -0.55 -2.58 7.96
N TYR A 117 0.32 -1.83 7.28
CA TYR A 117 1.18 -0.86 7.96
C TYR A 117 0.48 0.48 8.23
N ALA A 118 -0.20 1.05 7.24
CA ALA A 118 -0.81 2.37 7.35
C ALA A 118 -2.26 2.32 7.86
N GLY A 119 -2.97 1.19 7.70
CA GLY A 119 -4.39 1.08 8.03
C GLY A 119 -4.70 1.42 9.49
N TYR A 120 -4.00 0.84 10.47
CA TYR A 120 -4.21 1.17 11.89
C TYR A 120 -3.83 2.62 12.25
N PRO A 121 -2.63 3.12 11.93
CA PRO A 121 -2.28 4.52 12.21
C PRO A 121 -3.26 5.52 11.61
N LEU A 122 -3.72 5.29 10.37
CA LEU A 122 -4.71 6.14 9.72
C LEU A 122 -6.08 6.08 10.41
N ARG A 123 -6.50 4.91 10.91
CA ARG A 123 -7.73 4.79 11.71
C ARG A 123 -7.63 5.54 13.03
N VAL A 124 -6.49 5.46 13.73
CA VAL A 124 -6.27 6.22 14.97
C VAL A 124 -6.31 7.72 14.71
N LEU A 125 -5.64 8.18 13.65
CA LEU A 125 -5.69 9.59 13.24
C LEU A 125 -7.12 10.02 12.90
N THR A 126 -7.84 9.21 12.14
CA THR A 126 -9.24 9.44 11.76
C THR A 126 -10.14 9.48 12.99
N ALA A 127 -9.94 8.59 13.97
CA ALA A 127 -10.68 8.58 15.22
C ALA A 127 -10.41 9.85 16.06
N GLU A 128 -9.15 10.27 16.19
CA GLU A 128 -8.80 11.47 16.96
C GLU A 128 -9.33 12.76 16.31
N ALA A 129 -9.14 12.90 14.99
CA ALA A 129 -9.67 14.05 14.26
C ALA A 129 -11.21 14.02 14.20
N GLY A 130 -11.80 12.83 14.07
CA GLY A 130 -13.24 12.60 14.10
C GLY A 130 -13.86 12.96 15.45
N ARG A 131 -13.22 12.61 16.57
CA ARG A 131 -13.63 13.00 17.94
C ARG A 131 -13.90 14.50 18.05
N SER A 132 -13.00 15.31 17.50
CA SER A 132 -13.13 16.78 17.50
C SER A 132 -14.32 17.25 16.67
N LEU A 133 -14.56 16.66 15.49
CA LEU A 133 -15.70 16.99 14.64
C LEU A 133 -17.05 16.55 15.26
N ILE A 134 -17.08 15.37 15.88
CA ILE A 134 -18.27 14.83 16.56
C ILE A 134 -18.62 15.71 17.78
N ALA A 135 -17.62 16.18 18.52
CA ALA A 135 -17.82 17.11 19.63
C ALA A 135 -18.43 18.45 19.19
N LEU A 136 -18.06 18.97 18.01
CA LEU A 136 -18.69 20.17 17.42
C LEU A 136 -20.18 19.99 17.12
N LEU A 137 -20.61 18.74 16.91
CA LEU A 137 -22.01 18.36 16.69
C LEU A 137 -22.73 17.99 18.00
N GLY A 138 -22.11 18.25 19.17
CA GLY A 138 -22.74 18.13 20.48
C GLY A 138 -22.62 16.75 21.13
N VAL A 139 -21.81 15.82 20.58
CA VAL A 139 -21.60 14.49 21.17
C VAL A 139 -20.17 14.37 21.71
N ALA A 140 -20.05 14.29 23.03
CA ALA A 140 -18.77 14.02 23.67
C ALA A 140 -18.36 12.57 23.43
N THR A 141 -17.15 12.37 22.90
CA THR A 141 -16.55 11.06 22.64
C THR A 141 -15.17 11.00 23.28
N GLU A 142 -14.85 9.86 23.88
CA GLU A 142 -13.50 9.51 24.30
C GLU A 142 -12.91 8.48 23.33
N ARG A 143 -11.60 8.57 23.06
CA ARG A 143 -10.93 7.68 22.10
C ARG A 143 -9.96 6.75 22.83
N ALA A 144 -10.15 5.45 22.65
CA ALA A 144 -9.22 4.42 23.04
C ALA A 144 -8.78 3.62 21.80
N GLY A 145 -7.57 3.90 21.29
CA GLY A 145 -7.10 3.34 20.03
C GLY A 145 -7.97 3.79 18.85
N VAL A 146 -8.69 2.84 18.24
CA VAL A 146 -9.65 3.05 17.13
C VAL A 146 -11.11 3.05 17.59
N VAL A 147 -11.36 2.89 18.90
CA VAL A 147 -12.69 2.88 19.49
C VAL A 147 -13.05 4.29 19.97
N LEU A 148 -14.26 4.73 19.63
CA LEU A 148 -14.89 5.95 20.13
C LEU A 148 -16.00 5.56 21.11
N THR A 149 -15.83 5.90 22.38
CA THR A 149 -16.81 5.64 23.44
C THR A 149 -17.61 6.90 23.70
N TRP A 150 -18.93 6.75 23.85
CA TRP A 150 -19.87 7.83 24.12
C TRP A 150 -20.99 7.35 25.04
N SER A 151 -21.90 8.23 25.46
CA SER A 151 -22.95 7.89 26.43
C SER A 151 -23.87 6.73 26.00
N GLY A 152 -24.04 6.52 24.69
CA GLY A 152 -24.88 5.45 24.14
C GLY A 152 -24.13 4.17 23.74
N GLY A 153 -22.83 4.08 23.99
CA GLY A 153 -22.05 2.86 23.73
C GLY A 153 -20.69 3.11 23.08
N MET A 154 -20.27 2.17 22.24
CA MET A 154 -18.96 2.18 21.57
C MET A 154 -19.16 2.05 20.07
N VAL A 155 -18.46 2.89 19.30
CA VAL A 155 -18.39 2.81 17.84
C VAL A 155 -16.93 2.64 17.44
N VAL A 156 -16.66 1.80 16.47
CA VAL A 156 -15.30 1.44 16.07
C VAL A 156 -15.02 2.01 14.70
N VAL A 157 -13.87 2.66 14.55
CA VAL A 157 -13.40 3.02 13.22
C VAL A 157 -12.88 1.77 12.55
N ASP A 158 -13.71 1.12 11.74
CA ASP A 158 -13.39 -0.16 11.11
C ASP A 158 -12.35 -0.05 9.99
N ALA A 159 -11.83 -1.20 9.53
CA ALA A 159 -10.82 -1.29 8.48
C ALA A 159 -11.16 -0.50 7.20
N PRO A 160 -12.42 -0.48 6.68
CA PRO A 160 -12.79 0.35 5.53
C PRO A 160 -12.69 1.86 5.79
N CYS A 161 -12.79 2.29 7.05
CA CYS A 161 -12.67 3.68 7.50
C CYS A 161 -11.21 4.15 7.69
N SER A 162 -10.24 3.28 7.45
CA SER A 162 -8.82 3.67 7.36
C SER A 162 -8.53 4.67 6.23
N GLY A 163 -9.39 4.73 5.21
CA GLY A 163 -9.19 5.59 4.05
C GLY A 163 -8.10 5.09 3.09
N VAL A 164 -7.54 3.89 3.28
CA VAL A 164 -6.46 3.36 2.43
C VAL A 164 -6.91 3.19 0.97
N HIS A 165 -8.10 2.65 0.72
CA HIS A 165 -8.66 2.61 -0.64
C HIS A 165 -8.86 4.01 -1.22
N MET A 166 -9.34 4.96 -0.41
CA MET A 166 -9.53 6.36 -0.83
C MET A 166 -8.18 7.02 -1.17
N LEU A 167 -7.14 6.70 -0.42
CA LEU A 167 -5.77 7.17 -0.64
C LEU A 167 -5.20 6.61 -1.94
N TRP A 168 -5.38 5.30 -2.19
CA TRP A 168 -4.93 4.68 -3.42
C TRP A 168 -5.67 5.26 -4.64
N THR A 169 -7.01 5.33 -4.62
CA THR A 169 -7.80 5.85 -5.75
C THR A 169 -7.53 7.33 -5.99
N GLY A 170 -7.42 8.14 -4.93
CA GLY A 170 -7.04 9.54 -5.04
C GLY A 170 -5.60 9.74 -5.51
N GLY A 171 -4.67 8.86 -5.12
CA GLY A 171 -3.31 8.81 -5.64
C GLY A 171 -3.27 8.51 -7.13
N VAL A 172 -4.04 7.51 -7.59
CA VAL A 172 -4.19 7.19 -9.02
C VAL A 172 -4.76 8.39 -9.77
N LEU A 173 -5.81 9.04 -9.24
CA LEU A 173 -6.38 10.25 -9.84
C LEU A 173 -5.36 11.38 -9.94
N ALA A 174 -4.64 11.70 -8.86
CA ALA A 174 -3.64 12.75 -8.86
C ALA A 174 -2.49 12.47 -9.84
N CYS A 175 -2.01 11.23 -9.90
CA CYS A 175 -0.96 10.81 -10.82
C CYS A 175 -1.44 10.82 -12.27
N ALA A 176 -2.67 10.37 -12.55
CA ALA A 176 -3.29 10.41 -13.85
C ALA A 176 -3.50 11.86 -14.32
N LEU A 177 -3.98 12.75 -13.46
CA LEU A 177 -4.11 14.17 -13.77
C LEU A 177 -2.76 14.83 -14.02
N ALA A 178 -1.74 14.51 -13.21
CA ALA A 178 -0.38 15.01 -13.42
C ALA A 178 0.20 14.55 -14.76
N ALA A 179 -0.04 13.29 -15.14
CA ALA A 179 0.37 12.74 -16.43
C ALA A 179 -0.40 13.36 -17.60
N TRP A 180 -1.72 13.47 -17.48
CA TRP A 180 -2.62 14.00 -18.51
C TRP A 180 -2.37 15.49 -18.77
N LEU A 181 -2.28 16.30 -17.71
CA LEU A 181 -2.01 17.74 -17.79
C LEU A 181 -0.52 18.07 -17.96
N ARG A 182 0.33 17.03 -18.04
CA ARG A 182 1.79 17.15 -18.22
C ARG A 182 2.43 18.09 -17.21
N LEU A 183 2.05 17.94 -15.94
CA LEU A 183 2.61 18.74 -14.86
C LEU A 183 4.11 18.43 -14.67
N GLY A 184 4.92 19.47 -14.43
CA GLY A 184 6.31 19.29 -14.02
C GLY A 184 6.41 18.76 -12.58
N ALA A 185 7.58 18.24 -12.19
CA ALA A 185 7.78 17.56 -10.91
C ALA A 185 7.27 18.33 -9.68
N ALA A 186 7.62 19.62 -9.55
CA ALA A 186 7.18 20.45 -8.43
C ALA A 186 5.65 20.58 -8.35
N ARG A 187 4.97 20.72 -9.50
CA ARG A 187 3.50 20.82 -9.55
C ARG A 187 2.83 19.48 -9.29
N THR A 188 3.43 18.39 -9.76
CA THR A 188 2.98 17.03 -9.44
C THR A 188 3.08 16.75 -7.93
N LEU A 189 4.18 17.16 -7.29
CA LEU A 189 4.33 17.03 -5.83
C LEU A 189 3.32 17.89 -5.08
N ALA A 190 3.09 19.14 -5.51
CA ALA A 190 2.06 20.00 -4.92
C ALA A 190 0.65 19.42 -5.07
N LEU A 191 0.32 18.86 -6.25
CA LEU A 191 -0.95 18.17 -6.47
C LEU A 191 -1.08 16.93 -5.58
N GLY A 192 -0.02 16.13 -5.46
CA GLY A 192 0.01 14.95 -4.59
C GLY A 192 -0.18 15.31 -3.11
N ALA A 193 0.50 16.35 -2.62
CA ALA A 193 0.36 16.83 -1.25
C ALA A 193 -1.05 17.36 -0.96
N ALA A 194 -1.61 18.17 -1.88
CA ALA A 194 -2.98 18.65 -1.77
C ALA A 194 -4.01 17.51 -1.80
N ALA A 195 -3.83 16.53 -2.69
CA ALA A 195 -4.69 15.35 -2.77
C ALA A 195 -4.63 14.52 -1.48
N LEU A 196 -3.44 14.25 -0.95
CA LEU A 196 -3.25 13.54 0.32
C LEU A 196 -3.98 14.27 1.47
N LEU A 197 -3.75 15.58 1.62
CA LEU A 197 -4.41 16.36 2.67
C LEU A 197 -5.94 16.33 2.52
N ALA A 198 -6.45 16.53 1.30
CA ALA A 198 -7.88 16.50 1.01
C ALA A 198 -8.50 15.13 1.34
N ILE A 199 -7.81 14.03 1.02
CA ILE A 199 -8.26 12.66 1.32
C ILE A 199 -8.29 12.42 2.83
N LEU A 200 -7.26 12.82 3.58
CA LEU A 200 -7.23 12.65 5.04
C LEU A 200 -8.37 13.43 5.72
N LEU A 201 -8.59 14.68 5.32
CA LEU A 201 -9.67 15.51 5.85
C LEU A 201 -11.05 14.95 5.46
N GLY A 202 -11.23 14.59 4.19
CA GLY A 202 -12.48 14.03 3.70
C GLY A 202 -12.81 12.67 4.34
N ASN A 203 -11.83 11.80 4.53
CA ASN A 203 -12.03 10.54 5.26
C ASN A 203 -12.40 10.79 6.73
N THR A 204 -11.84 11.82 7.35
CA THR A 204 -12.22 12.22 8.71
C THR A 204 -13.69 12.66 8.77
N VAL A 205 -14.13 13.49 7.82
CA VAL A 205 -15.55 13.89 7.72
C VAL A 205 -16.43 12.67 7.48
N ARG A 206 -16.03 11.77 6.56
CA ARG A 206 -16.76 10.53 6.28
C ARG A 206 -16.95 9.71 7.55
N ALA A 207 -15.86 9.42 8.28
CA ALA A 207 -15.92 8.63 9.51
C ALA A 207 -16.75 9.31 10.61
N ALA A 208 -16.65 10.64 10.75
CA ALA A 208 -17.46 11.39 11.71
C ALA A 208 -18.96 11.32 11.38
N VAL A 209 -19.34 11.37 10.10
CA VAL A 209 -20.74 11.20 9.69
C VAL A 209 -21.22 9.77 9.93
N LEU A 210 -20.39 8.77 9.58
CA LEU A 210 -20.73 7.36 9.77
C LEU A 210 -20.91 6.99 11.25
N PHE A 211 -20.17 7.65 12.15
CA PHE A 211 -20.38 7.49 13.59
C PHE A 211 -21.84 7.75 14.00
N PHE A 212 -22.49 8.79 13.47
CA PHE A 212 -23.89 9.09 13.82
C PHE A 212 -24.86 8.05 13.28
N THR A 213 -24.55 7.44 12.14
CA THR A 213 -25.37 6.37 11.57
C THR A 213 -25.18 5.05 12.32
N GLU A 214 -23.95 4.70 12.69
CA GLU A 214 -23.62 3.45 13.39
C GLU A 214 -24.01 3.49 14.87
N SER A 215 -23.94 4.66 15.51
CA SER A 215 -24.43 4.87 16.87
C SER A 215 -25.96 4.81 17.00
N GLY A 216 -26.69 4.80 15.88
CA GLY A 216 -28.15 4.85 15.84
C GLY A 216 -28.74 6.22 16.16
N LEU A 217 -27.90 7.27 16.30
CA LEU A 217 -28.37 8.64 16.50
C LEU A 217 -29.11 9.17 15.27
N TRP A 218 -28.63 8.80 14.07
CA TRP A 218 -29.30 9.10 12.81
C TRP A 218 -29.81 7.82 12.16
N PRO A 219 -31.13 7.70 11.93
CA PRO A 219 -31.66 6.57 11.19
C PRO A 219 -31.14 6.62 9.76
N ALA A 220 -30.44 5.56 9.35
CA ALA A 220 -29.82 5.49 8.04
C ALA A 220 -30.18 4.17 7.35
N PRO A 221 -30.50 4.18 6.06
CA PRO A 221 -30.70 2.96 5.29
C PRO A 221 -29.37 2.21 5.13
N GLY A 222 -29.42 0.90 4.86
CA GLY A 222 -28.22 0.06 4.75
C GLY A 222 -27.20 0.51 3.68
N TRP A 223 -27.63 1.26 2.66
CA TRP A 223 -26.74 1.83 1.64
C TRP A 223 -26.04 3.13 2.06
N ALA A 224 -26.44 3.74 3.18
CA ALA A 224 -25.94 5.06 3.59
C ALA A 224 -24.42 5.08 3.74
N HIS A 225 -23.83 3.99 4.25
CA HIS A 225 -22.39 3.86 4.39
C HIS A 225 -21.66 4.05 3.04
N GLU A 226 -22.13 3.36 2.00
CA GLU A 226 -21.58 3.47 0.65
C GLU A 226 -21.89 4.82 0.00
N GLY A 227 -23.12 5.32 0.16
CA GLY A 227 -23.57 6.58 -0.42
C GLY A 227 -22.82 7.80 0.13
N ILE A 228 -22.62 7.87 1.44
CA ILE A 228 -21.83 8.93 2.10
C ILE A 228 -20.39 8.86 1.60
N GLY A 229 -19.81 7.66 1.53
CA GLY A 229 -18.45 7.47 1.03
C GLY A 229 -18.28 7.95 -0.41
N LEU A 230 -19.22 7.60 -1.29
CA LEU A 230 -19.21 8.03 -2.69
C LEU A 230 -19.37 9.54 -2.83
N ALA A 231 -20.29 10.15 -2.08
CA ALA A 231 -20.54 11.60 -2.12
C ALA A 231 -19.31 12.40 -1.67
N VAL A 232 -18.72 12.03 -0.53
CA VAL A 232 -17.50 12.67 -0.02
C VAL A 232 -16.35 12.49 -1.02
N PHE A 233 -16.12 11.28 -1.51
CA PHE A 233 -15.05 11.04 -2.49
C PHE A 233 -15.27 11.81 -3.80
N GLY A 234 -16.50 11.88 -4.30
CA GLY A 234 -16.83 12.66 -5.50
C GLY A 234 -16.51 14.14 -5.35
N ALA A 235 -16.82 14.74 -4.19
CA ALA A 235 -16.48 16.12 -3.88
C ALA A 235 -14.95 16.35 -3.84
N LEU A 236 -14.22 15.44 -3.20
CA LEU A 236 -12.75 15.49 -3.15
C LEU A 236 -12.13 15.35 -4.53
N ALA A 237 -12.60 14.39 -5.34
CA ALA A 237 -12.13 14.16 -6.71
C ALA A 237 -12.35 15.41 -7.58
N ALA A 238 -13.51 16.06 -7.47
CA ALA A 238 -13.78 17.32 -8.15
C ALA A 238 -12.84 18.44 -7.69
N GLY A 239 -12.56 18.53 -6.39
CA GLY A 239 -11.61 19.49 -5.81
C GLY A 239 -10.18 19.28 -6.33
N VAL A 240 -9.68 18.05 -6.30
CA VAL A 240 -8.37 17.66 -6.82
C VAL A 240 -8.27 17.95 -8.31
N TRP A 241 -9.31 17.64 -9.09
CA TRP A 241 -9.36 17.97 -10.52
C TRP A 241 -9.27 19.47 -10.77
N ARG A 242 -10.07 20.29 -10.06
CA ARG A 242 -10.03 21.75 -10.18
C ARG A 242 -8.66 22.33 -9.82
N PHE A 243 -8.04 21.82 -8.76
CA PHE A 243 -6.70 22.25 -8.37
C PHE A 243 -5.64 21.85 -9.40
N ALA A 244 -5.75 20.65 -9.98
CA ALA A 244 -4.88 20.20 -11.07
C ALA A 244 -5.02 21.10 -12.30
N GLN A 245 -6.24 21.50 -12.67
CA GLN A 245 -6.49 22.46 -13.76
C GLN A 245 -5.88 23.84 -13.46
N TRP A 246 -5.93 24.29 -12.21
CA TRP A 246 -5.29 25.54 -11.81
C TRP A 246 -3.75 25.48 -11.91
N LEU A 247 -3.15 24.33 -11.60
CA LEU A 247 -1.71 24.06 -11.77
C LEU A 247 -1.29 23.84 -13.22
N ALA A 248 -2.25 23.54 -14.12
CA ALA A 248 -1.96 23.27 -15.52
C ALA A 248 -1.20 24.44 -16.14
N PRO A 249 -0.23 24.18 -17.05
CA PRO A 249 0.48 25.25 -17.73
C PRO A 249 -0.53 26.12 -18.49
N LYS A 250 -0.75 27.36 -18.05
CA LYS A 250 -1.48 28.35 -18.83
C LYS A 250 -0.62 28.62 -20.06
N ASN A 251 -1.09 28.22 -21.23
CA ASN A 251 -0.43 28.48 -22.51
C ASN A 251 -0.05 29.96 -22.55
N ARG A 252 1.25 30.30 -22.46
CA ARG A 252 1.76 31.64 -22.79
C ARG A 252 1.67 31.79 -24.32
N SER A 253 0.45 31.84 -24.84
CA SER A 253 0.17 32.50 -26.10
C SER A 253 0.41 33.99 -25.89
N ARG A 254 1.66 34.44 -26.10
CA ARG A 254 2.10 35.83 -26.34
C ARG A 254 3.62 35.95 -26.11
N SER A 255 4.42 35.57 -27.12
CA SER A 255 5.79 36.10 -27.27
C SER A 255 6.39 35.91 -28.68
N LEU A 256 5.63 35.47 -29.68
CA LEU A 256 6.12 35.34 -31.06
C LEU A 256 5.68 36.48 -31.99
N THR A 257 5.03 37.53 -31.48
CA THR A 257 4.61 38.69 -32.29
C THR A 257 5.44 39.96 -32.03
N ARG A 258 6.57 39.87 -31.31
CA ARG A 258 7.36 41.05 -30.97
C ARG A 258 8.87 40.77 -30.91
N SER A 259 9.42 40.28 -32.01
CA SER A 259 10.81 40.53 -32.45
C SER A 259 11.11 39.72 -33.71
N CYS A 260 10.66 40.24 -34.85
CA CYS A 260 11.31 40.10 -36.16
C CYS A 260 10.61 41.07 -37.12
N SER A 261 10.52 42.33 -36.70
CA SER A 261 10.50 43.45 -37.62
C SER A 261 11.91 44.03 -37.57
N LEU A 262 12.45 44.39 -38.74
CA LEU A 262 13.81 44.85 -39.05
C LEU A 262 14.76 43.77 -39.57
N VAL A 263 14.51 43.34 -40.81
CA VAL A 263 15.57 43.13 -41.81
C VAL A 263 15.34 44.20 -42.87
N PRO A 264 16.33 45.08 -43.14
CA PRO A 264 17.07 44.87 -44.38
C PRO A 264 18.58 45.20 -44.35
N LYS A 265 19.28 44.38 -45.14
CA LYS A 265 20.40 44.65 -46.05
C LYS A 265 21.84 44.78 -45.53
N ASN A 266 22.64 43.88 -46.12
CA ASN A 266 23.96 44.05 -46.73
C ASN A 266 25.16 44.36 -45.84
N THR A 267 26.05 43.37 -45.76
CA THR A 267 27.52 43.50 -45.90
C THR A 267 28.07 42.07 -45.99
N THR A 268 28.32 41.59 -47.21
CA THR A 268 29.67 41.42 -47.81
C THR A 268 30.50 40.31 -47.16
N GLU A 269 30.74 39.29 -47.97
CA GLU A 269 31.78 38.29 -47.87
C GLU A 269 33.14 38.94 -47.59
N ALA A 270 33.69 38.72 -46.40
CA ALA A 270 35.12 38.66 -46.10
C ALA A 270 35.27 38.35 -44.59
N GLU A 271 36.38 37.74 -44.20
CA GLU A 271 36.75 37.42 -42.81
C GLU A 271 36.08 36.16 -42.21
N ARG A 272 36.25 35.03 -42.91
CA ARG A 272 36.50 33.75 -42.22
C ARG A 272 37.98 33.69 -41.87
N GLU A 273 38.36 34.26 -40.73
CA GLU A 273 39.59 33.83 -40.06
C GLU A 273 39.53 34.18 -38.57
N THR A 274 39.83 33.17 -37.74
CA THR A 274 40.20 33.25 -36.32
C THR A 274 39.12 33.53 -35.26
N HIS A 275 38.55 32.47 -34.68
CA HIS A 275 38.71 32.19 -33.24
C HIS A 275 38.23 30.75 -32.96
N SER A 276 39.19 29.83 -32.88
CA SER A 276 38.96 28.48 -32.35
C SER A 276 38.83 28.58 -30.84
N GLU A 277 37.61 28.77 -30.33
CA GLU A 277 37.31 28.48 -28.94
C GLU A 277 37.30 26.96 -28.77
N ARG A 278 38.38 26.44 -28.15
CA ARG A 278 38.38 25.13 -27.50
C ARG A 278 37.40 25.17 -26.34
N VAL A 279 36.13 24.91 -26.62
CA VAL A 279 35.20 24.42 -25.59
C VAL A 279 35.52 22.95 -25.39
N ASN A 280 35.91 22.61 -24.17
CA ASN A 280 36.15 21.25 -23.67
C ASN A 280 35.08 20.26 -24.20
N GLU A 281 35.40 19.51 -25.25
CA GLU A 281 34.72 18.26 -25.57
C GLU A 281 35.16 17.22 -24.53
N GLY A 282 34.55 17.28 -23.35
CA GLY A 282 34.53 16.13 -22.45
C GLY A 282 33.97 14.94 -23.22
N THR A 283 34.79 13.91 -23.39
CA THR A 283 34.50 12.63 -24.05
C THR A 283 33.13 12.10 -23.66
N SER A 284 32.11 12.42 -24.45
CA SER A 284 30.80 11.79 -24.34
C SER A 284 30.95 10.36 -24.88
N PRO A 285 30.66 9.32 -24.08
CA PRO A 285 30.79 7.94 -24.54
C PRO A 285 29.92 7.73 -25.77
N ARG A 286 30.48 7.08 -26.80
CA ARG A 286 29.76 6.75 -28.05
C ARG A 286 28.49 5.99 -27.67
N THR A 287 27.34 6.34 -28.26
CA THR A 287 26.03 5.74 -27.95
C THR A 287 26.05 4.19 -27.93
N GLY A 288 26.89 3.57 -28.77
CA GLY A 288 27.09 2.11 -28.78
C GLY A 288 27.72 1.54 -27.50
N THR A 289 28.67 2.24 -26.85
CA THR A 289 29.27 1.75 -25.59
C THR A 289 28.29 1.84 -24.42
N VAL A 290 27.43 2.86 -24.42
CA VAL A 290 26.38 3.02 -23.42
C VAL A 290 25.33 1.91 -23.55
N LEU A 291 24.85 1.64 -24.76
CA LEU A 291 23.88 0.58 -25.00
C LEU A 291 24.46 -0.80 -24.65
N GLY A 292 25.74 -1.05 -24.98
CA GLY A 292 26.45 -2.27 -24.58
C GLY A 292 26.56 -2.42 -23.06
N GLY A 293 26.86 -1.34 -22.33
CA GLY A 293 26.87 -1.33 -20.87
C GLY A 293 25.51 -1.66 -20.26
N VAL A 294 24.44 -1.00 -20.71
CA VAL A 294 23.06 -1.27 -20.26
C VAL A 294 22.63 -2.69 -20.58
N ALA A 295 22.99 -3.20 -21.77
CA ALA A 295 22.74 -4.58 -22.15
C ALA A 295 23.42 -5.57 -21.20
N ALA A 296 24.71 -5.35 -20.89
CA ALA A 296 25.44 -6.17 -19.93
C ALA A 296 24.80 -6.14 -18.54
N MET A 297 24.38 -4.96 -18.06
CA MET A 297 23.67 -4.82 -16.78
C MET A 297 22.35 -5.61 -16.77
N CYS A 298 21.56 -5.54 -17.85
CA CYS A 298 20.32 -6.30 -17.98
C CYS A 298 20.56 -7.82 -18.03
N VAL A 299 21.63 -8.27 -18.70
CA VAL A 299 22.00 -9.69 -18.77
C VAL A 299 22.46 -10.18 -17.40
N LEU A 300 23.32 -9.43 -16.71
CA LEU A 300 23.75 -9.75 -15.35
C LEU A 300 22.55 -9.85 -14.39
N ALA A 301 21.62 -8.91 -14.47
CA ALA A 301 20.39 -8.93 -13.70
C ALA A 301 19.51 -10.16 -14.01
N ALA A 302 19.33 -10.51 -15.29
CA ALA A 302 18.55 -11.67 -15.72
C ALA A 302 19.13 -13.00 -15.23
N LEU A 303 20.46 -13.11 -15.20
CA LEU A 303 21.20 -14.31 -14.81
C LEU A 303 21.40 -14.41 -13.29
N TRP A 304 21.37 -13.30 -12.55
CA TRP A 304 21.61 -13.27 -11.11
C TRP A 304 20.77 -14.29 -10.30
N PRO A 305 19.44 -14.45 -10.53
CA PRO A 305 18.63 -15.44 -9.83
C PRO A 305 19.06 -16.90 -10.07
N LEU A 306 19.73 -17.18 -11.19
CA LEU A 306 20.18 -18.53 -11.57
C LEU A 306 21.48 -18.94 -10.87
N THR A 307 22.21 -17.99 -10.28
CA THR A 307 23.49 -18.26 -9.60
C THR A 307 23.33 -19.02 -8.29
N GLY A 308 22.11 -19.13 -7.75
CA GLY A 308 21.83 -19.75 -6.44
C GLY A 308 22.31 -18.93 -5.23
N LEU A 309 23.18 -17.92 -5.43
CA LEU A 309 23.72 -17.07 -4.38
C LEU A 309 22.65 -16.23 -3.66
N ALA A 310 21.55 -15.94 -4.34
CA ALA A 310 20.41 -15.19 -3.80
C ALA A 310 19.49 -16.03 -2.89
N ALA A 311 19.52 -17.36 -2.98
CA ALA A 311 18.58 -18.24 -2.27
C ALA A 311 18.92 -18.41 -0.78
N GLY A 312 20.13 -18.03 -0.35
CA GLY A 312 20.64 -18.31 1.00
C GLY A 312 20.53 -17.18 2.03
N ARG A 313 20.00 -16.00 1.67
CA ARG A 313 19.88 -14.86 2.59
C ARG A 313 18.41 -14.49 2.75
N GLY A 314 17.77 -15.07 3.77
CA GLY A 314 16.40 -14.70 4.16
C GLY A 314 16.35 -13.25 4.61
N ALA A 315 15.32 -12.51 4.16
CA ALA A 315 15.09 -11.14 4.60
C ALA A 315 14.88 -11.10 6.14
N PRO A 316 15.54 -10.19 6.87
CA PRO A 316 15.28 -9.99 8.30
C PRO A 316 13.93 -9.29 8.46
N GLY A 317 12.85 -10.07 8.55
CA GLY A 317 11.49 -9.57 8.76
C GLY A 317 11.02 -9.63 10.23
N GLY A 318 11.87 -10.10 11.14
CA GLY A 318 11.58 -10.12 12.57
C GLY A 318 12.24 -8.94 13.27
N VAL A 319 11.45 -8.19 14.05
CA VAL A 319 12.01 -7.35 15.11
C VAL A 319 12.75 -8.29 16.07
N ALA A 320 13.95 -7.88 16.52
CA ALA A 320 14.80 -8.70 17.38
C ALA A 320 13.99 -9.27 18.55
N ALA A 321 14.10 -10.59 18.72
CA ALA A 321 13.31 -11.34 19.68
C ALA A 321 13.56 -10.86 21.12
N ALA A 322 12.50 -10.86 21.94
CA ALA A 322 12.67 -11.08 23.37
C ALA A 322 13.25 -12.51 23.54
N ASP A 323 14.56 -12.61 23.72
CA ASP A 323 15.34 -13.85 23.60
C ASP A 323 15.20 -14.80 24.82
N THR A 324 14.16 -14.65 25.63
CA THR A 324 14.03 -15.37 26.92
C THR A 324 12.66 -15.99 27.21
N ALA A 325 11.61 -15.68 26.43
CA ALA A 325 10.28 -16.23 26.70
C ALA A 325 10.16 -17.69 26.19
N GLU A 326 10.14 -18.64 27.12
CA GLU A 326 9.81 -20.03 26.85
C GLU A 326 8.29 -20.18 26.67
N PHE A 327 7.87 -21.11 25.80
CA PHE A 327 6.45 -21.37 25.60
C PHE A 327 5.86 -22.04 26.86
N PRO A 328 4.88 -21.43 27.55
CA PRO A 328 4.42 -21.91 28.86
C PRO A 328 3.55 -23.17 28.79
N GLY A 329 3.22 -23.66 27.60
CA GLY A 329 2.25 -24.75 27.41
C GLY A 329 0.88 -24.23 26.97
N TRP A 330 -0.01 -25.14 26.60
CA TRP A 330 -1.40 -24.81 26.30
C TRP A 330 -2.22 -24.90 27.59
N PRO A 331 -3.16 -23.97 27.84
CA PRO A 331 -4.03 -24.09 28.99
C PRO A 331 -4.93 -25.34 28.85
N GLU A 332 -5.18 -26.03 29.95
CA GLU A 332 -6.10 -27.17 29.98
C GLU A 332 -7.56 -26.73 29.91
N MET A 333 -7.84 -25.52 30.42
CA MET A 333 -9.17 -24.94 30.52
C MET A 333 -9.23 -23.59 29.82
N PHE A 334 -10.34 -23.30 29.17
CA PHE A 334 -10.65 -22.00 28.57
C PHE A 334 -12.13 -21.69 28.78
N GLU A 335 -12.43 -20.46 29.24
CA GLU A 335 -13.78 -20.04 29.64
C GLU A 335 -14.46 -21.03 30.62
N GLY A 336 -13.68 -21.58 31.57
CA GLY A 336 -14.19 -22.51 32.57
C GLY A 336 -14.48 -23.93 32.06
N ARG A 337 -14.11 -24.26 30.82
CA ARG A 337 -14.37 -25.58 30.20
C ARG A 337 -13.08 -26.22 29.67
N PRO A 338 -12.99 -27.55 29.56
CA PRO A 338 -11.78 -28.22 29.08
C PRO A 338 -11.54 -27.98 27.59
N LEU A 339 -10.26 -27.90 27.19
CA LEU A 339 -9.85 -27.82 25.79
C LEU A 339 -9.36 -29.18 25.30
N ILE A 340 -10.01 -29.72 24.26
CA ILE A 340 -9.61 -30.98 23.64
C ILE A 340 -8.75 -30.68 22.42
N ARG A 341 -7.46 -30.99 22.49
CA ARG A 341 -6.53 -30.72 21.38
C ARG A 341 -6.90 -31.54 20.15
N ARG A 342 -7.06 -30.89 18.99
CA ARG A 342 -7.27 -31.59 17.72
C ARG A 342 -5.94 -32.03 17.12
N THR A 343 -5.80 -33.33 16.87
CA THR A 343 -4.57 -33.97 16.37
C THR A 343 -4.47 -34.04 14.85
N ARG A 344 -5.28 -33.29 14.07
CA ARG A 344 -5.22 -33.38 12.60
C ARG A 344 -3.96 -32.69 12.05
N ALA A 345 -2.96 -33.53 11.77
CA ALA A 345 -1.59 -33.18 11.35
C ALA A 345 -1.47 -32.48 9.98
N ARG A 346 -2.52 -32.48 9.14
CA ARG A 346 -2.44 -31.97 7.76
C ARG A 346 -2.63 -30.45 7.63
N GLU A 347 -3.36 -29.82 8.54
CA GLU A 347 -3.57 -28.36 8.53
C GLU A 347 -2.48 -27.64 9.33
N ALA A 348 -2.07 -28.18 10.48
CA ALA A 348 -1.05 -27.58 11.34
C ALA A 348 0.33 -27.39 10.67
N ALA A 349 0.70 -28.26 9.73
CA ALA A 349 1.99 -28.17 9.03
C ALA A 349 2.09 -26.99 8.05
N ALA A 350 0.97 -26.59 7.42
CA ALA A 350 0.94 -25.44 6.52
C ALA A 350 1.02 -24.10 7.28
N PHE A 351 0.51 -24.07 8.53
CA PHE A 351 0.56 -22.89 9.40
C PHE A 351 1.88 -22.71 10.15
N ALA A 352 2.73 -23.75 10.24
CA ALA A 352 3.92 -23.72 11.12
C ALA A 352 5.17 -23.10 10.46
N THR A 353 5.33 -23.18 9.14
CA THR A 353 6.52 -22.63 8.46
C THR A 353 6.51 -21.11 8.47
N GLY A 354 7.32 -20.50 9.34
CA GLY A 354 7.53 -19.05 9.40
C GLY A 354 6.62 -18.30 10.39
N PHE A 355 5.77 -18.98 11.15
CA PHE A 355 5.00 -18.36 12.23
C PHE A 355 5.93 -18.07 13.43
N PRO A 356 5.92 -16.85 13.99
CA PRO A 356 6.82 -16.45 15.09
C PRO A 356 6.36 -16.98 16.46
N GLY A 357 6.10 -18.29 16.58
CA GLY A 357 5.59 -18.87 17.83
C GLY A 357 4.97 -20.25 17.67
N LYS A 358 3.90 -20.54 18.41
CA LYS A 358 3.19 -21.83 18.36
C LYS A 358 1.70 -21.62 18.13
N THR A 359 1.08 -22.55 17.40
CA THR A 359 -0.38 -22.57 17.17
C THR A 359 -0.95 -23.89 17.68
N GLY A 360 -2.06 -23.79 18.42
CA GLY A 360 -2.83 -24.91 18.94
C GLY A 360 -4.27 -24.78 18.48
N VAL A 361 -4.83 -25.89 18.01
CA VAL A 361 -6.24 -25.98 17.61
C VAL A 361 -6.93 -26.94 18.55
N PHE A 362 -8.05 -26.50 19.11
CA PHE A 362 -8.79 -27.17 20.15
C PHE A 362 -10.27 -27.22 19.79
N GLU A 363 -10.95 -28.22 20.32
CA GLU A 363 -12.38 -28.38 20.28
C GLU A 363 -12.92 -28.27 21.71
N GLN A 364 -14.06 -27.61 21.85
CA GLN A 364 -14.72 -27.41 23.13
C GLN A 364 -16.22 -27.25 22.85
N ASP A 365 -17.06 -28.18 23.32
CA ASP A 365 -18.52 -28.12 23.17
C ASP A 365 -19.05 -27.77 21.76
N GLY A 366 -18.45 -28.35 20.72
CA GLY A 366 -18.85 -28.12 19.32
C GLY A 366 -18.34 -26.81 18.71
N ARG A 367 -17.64 -25.94 19.46
CA ARG A 367 -16.88 -24.80 18.90
C ARG A 367 -15.39 -25.16 18.72
N ILE A 368 -14.76 -24.47 17.78
CA ILE A 368 -13.33 -24.56 17.51
C ILE A 368 -12.64 -23.37 18.19
N VAL A 369 -11.60 -23.65 18.98
CA VAL A 369 -10.76 -22.64 19.62
C VAL A 369 -9.36 -22.76 19.06
N VAL A 370 -8.87 -21.69 18.44
CA VAL A 370 -7.49 -21.59 17.95
C VAL A 370 -6.73 -20.65 18.86
N MET A 371 -5.66 -21.14 19.47
CA MET A 371 -4.76 -20.33 20.29
C MET A 371 -3.41 -20.22 19.62
N ARG A 372 -2.89 -19.00 19.55
CA ARG A 372 -1.59 -18.69 18.98
C ARG A 372 -0.76 -17.99 20.04
N TRP A 373 0.35 -18.60 20.42
CA TRP A 373 1.37 -17.97 21.25
C TRP A 373 2.42 -17.36 20.34
N ILE A 374 2.70 -16.08 20.51
CA ILE A 374 3.53 -15.28 19.62
C ILE A 374 4.71 -14.73 20.41
N ARG A 375 5.92 -15.05 19.95
CA ARG A 375 7.17 -14.64 20.59
C ARG A 375 7.65 -13.27 20.12
N SER A 376 7.45 -12.95 18.84
CA SER A 376 7.96 -11.72 18.23
C SER A 376 6.95 -11.14 17.26
N ALA A 377 6.86 -9.81 17.22
CA ALA A 377 6.08 -9.10 16.22
C ALA A 377 6.50 -9.53 14.80
N SER A 378 5.54 -9.94 13.97
CA SER A 378 5.81 -10.40 12.60
C SER A 378 4.62 -10.15 11.70
N ARG A 379 4.91 -9.86 10.42
CA ARG A 379 3.91 -9.83 9.35
C ARG A 379 3.34 -11.22 9.03
N GLY A 380 3.98 -12.29 9.49
CA GLY A 380 3.45 -13.65 9.36
C GLY A 380 2.20 -13.88 10.21
N VAL A 381 1.88 -12.96 11.12
CA VAL A 381 0.68 -12.99 11.95
C VAL A 381 -0.42 -12.20 11.25
N HIS A 382 -1.57 -12.84 11.05
CA HIS A 382 -2.71 -12.29 10.32
C HIS A 382 -4.02 -12.55 11.10
N PRO A 383 -5.11 -11.81 10.83
CA PRO A 383 -6.38 -12.02 11.51
C PRO A 383 -7.03 -13.32 11.04
N ALA A 384 -7.87 -13.93 11.88
CA ALA A 384 -8.60 -15.15 11.54
C ALA A 384 -9.46 -15.02 10.27
N ALA A 385 -9.99 -13.82 9.99
CA ALA A 385 -10.74 -13.54 8.76
C ALA A 385 -9.98 -13.93 7.49
N ASP A 386 -8.65 -13.77 7.46
CA ASP A 386 -7.83 -14.13 6.30
C ASP A 386 -7.72 -15.65 6.13
N CYS A 387 -7.72 -16.43 7.23
CA CYS A 387 -7.81 -17.89 7.16
C CYS A 387 -9.12 -18.33 6.48
N PHE A 388 -10.24 -17.72 6.87
CA PHE A 388 -11.55 -18.05 6.32
C PHE A 388 -11.64 -17.65 4.84
N ARG A 389 -11.14 -16.47 4.46
CA ARG A 389 -11.07 -16.08 3.03
C ARG A 389 -10.24 -17.06 2.20
N ALA A 390 -9.07 -17.46 2.70
CA ALA A 390 -8.22 -18.45 2.04
C ALA A 390 -8.90 -19.83 1.93
N GLY A 391 -9.76 -20.18 2.89
CA GLY A 391 -10.63 -21.36 2.85
C GLY A 391 -11.86 -21.23 1.95
N GLY A 392 -12.03 -20.11 1.23
CA GLY A 392 -13.13 -19.88 0.30
C GLY A 392 -14.42 -19.33 0.94
N TYR A 393 -14.36 -18.83 2.17
CA TYR A 393 -15.51 -18.20 2.82
C TYR A 393 -15.60 -16.71 2.46
N ALA A 394 -16.82 -16.23 2.23
CA ALA A 394 -17.14 -14.80 2.24
C ALA A 394 -17.23 -14.33 3.70
N VAL A 395 -16.42 -13.33 4.05
CA VAL A 395 -16.35 -12.79 5.42
C VAL A 395 -17.08 -11.45 5.49
N THR A 396 -18.07 -11.36 6.37
CA THR A 396 -18.79 -10.11 6.68
C THR A 396 -18.34 -9.61 8.05
N PRO A 397 -17.72 -8.42 8.15
CA PRO A 397 -17.35 -7.82 9.43
C PRO A 397 -18.55 -7.69 10.36
N GLY A 398 -18.34 -8.00 11.65
CA GLY A 398 -19.28 -7.69 12.73
C GLY A 398 -18.79 -6.50 13.54
N GLY A 399 -19.17 -6.45 14.82
CA GLY A 399 -18.74 -5.39 15.76
C GLY A 399 -17.82 -5.91 16.86
N LEU A 400 -17.54 -5.04 17.84
CA LEU A 400 -16.92 -5.46 19.08
C LEU A 400 -17.98 -5.96 20.06
N VAL A 401 -17.76 -7.15 20.60
CA VAL A 401 -18.65 -7.78 21.59
C VAL A 401 -17.89 -7.99 22.89
N ARG A 402 -18.56 -7.76 24.02
CA ARG A 402 -18.04 -8.15 25.33
C ARG A 402 -18.59 -9.52 25.69
N ASP A 403 -17.72 -10.39 26.20
CA ASP A 403 -18.16 -11.64 26.82
C ASP A 403 -18.62 -11.43 28.27
N GLU A 404 -19.05 -12.51 28.92
CA GLU A 404 -19.49 -12.52 30.32
C GLU A 404 -18.39 -12.11 31.30
N ALA A 405 -17.11 -12.30 30.93
CA ALA A 405 -15.95 -11.87 31.70
C ALA A 405 -15.55 -10.41 31.43
N GLY A 406 -16.30 -9.70 30.56
CA GLY A 406 -16.04 -8.31 30.18
C GLY A 406 -14.92 -8.12 29.15
N VAL A 407 -14.34 -9.21 28.63
CA VAL A 407 -13.29 -9.18 27.61
C VAL A 407 -13.87 -8.74 26.29
N LEU A 408 -13.17 -7.84 25.60
CA LEU A 408 -13.59 -7.29 24.32
C LEU A 408 -13.06 -8.15 23.17
N TRP A 409 -13.95 -8.58 22.28
CA TRP A 409 -13.66 -9.42 21.13
C TRP A 409 -14.07 -8.72 19.84
N ALA A 410 -13.28 -8.87 18.77
CA ALA A 410 -13.74 -8.57 17.42
C ALA A 410 -14.52 -9.75 16.85
N GLU A 411 -15.67 -9.49 16.25
CA GLU A 411 -16.54 -10.51 15.69
C GLU A 411 -16.70 -10.35 14.17
N PHE A 412 -16.81 -11.47 13.46
CA PHE A 412 -17.25 -11.51 12.06
C PHE A 412 -18.02 -12.79 11.78
N THR A 413 -18.79 -12.78 10.69
CA THR A 413 -19.43 -13.99 10.16
C THR A 413 -18.73 -14.44 8.88
N ALA A 414 -18.61 -15.74 8.69
CA ALA A 414 -18.01 -16.36 7.52
C ALA A 414 -18.98 -17.37 6.90
N VAL A 415 -19.27 -17.22 5.61
CA VAL A 415 -20.24 -18.06 4.89
C VAL A 415 -19.57 -18.65 3.65
N ARG A 416 -19.73 -19.94 3.43
CA ARG A 416 -19.25 -20.63 2.21
C ARG A 416 -20.43 -21.00 1.30
N GLY A 417 -20.16 -21.15 0.01
CA GLY A 417 -21.20 -21.35 -1.02
C GLY A 417 -22.04 -22.63 -0.87
N ASP A 418 -21.60 -23.58 -0.05
CA ASP A 418 -22.33 -24.79 0.35
C ASP A 418 -23.32 -24.56 1.50
N GLY A 419 -23.42 -23.33 2.01
CA GLY A 419 -24.33 -22.95 3.10
C GLY A 419 -23.70 -23.04 4.49
N GLU A 420 -22.45 -23.51 4.61
CA GLU A 420 -21.75 -23.55 5.89
C GLU A 420 -21.51 -22.14 6.43
N ARG A 421 -21.90 -21.90 7.68
CA ARG A 421 -21.78 -20.60 8.35
C ARG A 421 -21.04 -20.73 9.68
N TRP A 422 -20.18 -19.75 9.93
CA TRP A 422 -19.43 -19.61 11.17
C TRP A 422 -19.59 -18.20 11.72
N ARG A 423 -19.77 -18.12 13.03
CA ARG A 423 -19.58 -16.90 13.81
C ARG A 423 -18.24 -16.97 14.52
N VAL A 424 -17.37 -16.01 14.25
CA VAL A 424 -15.98 -16.06 14.70
C VAL A 424 -15.67 -14.83 15.52
N ARG A 425 -15.09 -15.04 16.71
CA ARG A 425 -14.60 -14.00 17.61
C ARG A 425 -13.10 -14.10 17.77
N GLU A 426 -12.38 -12.98 17.75
CA GLU A 426 -10.94 -12.91 17.93
C GLU A 426 -10.56 -11.87 19.00
N HIS A 427 -9.59 -12.23 19.83
CA HIS A 427 -9.02 -11.37 20.87
C HIS A 427 -7.52 -11.63 21.01
N TRP A 428 -6.78 -10.59 21.33
CA TRP A 428 -5.33 -10.60 21.50
C TRP A 428 -4.98 -10.05 22.87
N ARG A 429 -4.03 -10.66 23.56
CA ARG A 429 -3.56 -10.21 24.88
C ARG A 429 -2.08 -10.43 25.08
N ASP A 430 -1.48 -9.73 26.02
CA ASP A 430 -0.21 -10.10 26.63
C ASP A 430 -0.44 -10.57 28.07
N ASP A 431 0.65 -10.82 28.79
CA ASP A 431 0.63 -11.19 30.21
C ASP A 431 0.77 -9.96 31.14
N HIS A 432 0.90 -8.75 30.57
CA HIS A 432 1.01 -7.46 31.27
C HIS A 432 -0.31 -6.67 31.31
N GLY A 433 -1.41 -7.26 30.84
CA GLY A 433 -2.74 -6.65 30.82
C GLY A 433 -3.05 -5.86 29.54
N GLY A 434 -2.16 -5.85 28.56
CA GLY A 434 -2.42 -5.38 27.21
C GLY A 434 -3.43 -6.28 26.50
N ALA A 435 -4.36 -5.64 25.81
CA ALA A 435 -5.46 -6.29 25.11
C ALA A 435 -5.75 -5.57 23.79
N TRP A 436 -5.96 -6.34 22.72
CA TRP A 436 -6.28 -5.82 21.40
C TRP A 436 -7.34 -6.69 20.73
N THR A 437 -8.11 -6.04 19.86
CA THR A 437 -9.15 -6.68 19.05
C THR A 437 -8.80 -6.67 17.55
N ASP A 438 -7.61 -6.18 17.21
CA ASP A 438 -7.15 -5.98 15.84
C ASP A 438 -5.65 -6.29 15.76
N VAL A 439 -5.26 -7.12 14.79
CA VAL A 439 -3.88 -7.57 14.60
C VAL A 439 -2.92 -6.41 14.32
N SER A 440 -3.37 -5.36 13.64
CA SER A 440 -2.51 -4.21 13.32
C SER A 440 -2.29 -3.35 14.57
N ALA A 441 -3.32 -3.21 15.42
CA ALA A 441 -3.18 -2.57 16.73
C ALA A 441 -2.15 -3.29 17.61
N TRP A 442 -2.25 -4.62 17.68
CA TRP A 442 -1.26 -5.47 18.36
C TRP A 442 0.14 -5.29 17.77
N TYR A 443 0.30 -5.38 16.44
CA TYR A 443 1.60 -5.26 15.78
C TYR A 443 2.30 -3.94 16.09
N TRP A 444 1.56 -2.82 16.04
CA TRP A 444 2.12 -1.50 16.35
C TRP A 444 2.46 -1.32 17.83
N ALA A 445 1.70 -1.92 18.75
CA ALA A 445 2.05 -1.94 20.17
C ALA A 445 3.32 -2.78 20.41
N ALA A 446 3.37 -3.98 19.83
CA ALA A 446 4.51 -4.89 19.94
C ALA A 446 5.79 -4.31 19.29
N ALA A 447 5.67 -3.55 18.20
CA ALA A 447 6.81 -2.95 17.49
C ALA A 447 7.39 -1.69 18.18
N ARG A 448 6.66 -1.07 19.12
CA ARG A 448 7.09 0.13 19.84
C ARG A 448 7.83 -0.15 21.16
N ASP A 449 8.02 -1.43 21.50
CA ASP A 449 8.77 -1.91 22.68
C ASP A 449 8.10 -1.66 24.06
N ASP A 450 6.89 -1.11 24.11
CA ASP A 450 6.17 -0.86 25.39
C ASP A 450 5.62 -2.14 26.05
N ALA A 451 5.42 -3.22 25.28
CA ALA A 451 4.59 -4.37 25.68
C ALA A 451 5.34 -5.71 25.66
N GLY A 452 6.66 -5.70 25.93
CA GLY A 452 7.57 -6.86 25.89
C GLY A 452 6.86 -8.21 25.89
N GLY A 453 6.93 -8.94 24.77
CA GLY A 453 6.20 -10.20 24.58
C GLY A 453 6.53 -11.25 25.65
N PRO A 454 5.79 -12.37 25.68
CA PRO A 454 5.01 -12.92 24.58
C PRO A 454 3.54 -12.47 24.53
N TRP A 455 2.88 -12.74 23.41
CA TRP A 455 1.46 -12.44 23.18
C TRP A 455 0.64 -13.69 22.88
N TRP A 456 -0.65 -13.61 23.16
CA TRP A 456 -1.64 -14.62 22.85
C TRP A 456 -2.68 -14.06 21.89
N ALA A 457 -2.96 -14.78 20.82
CA ALA A 457 -4.13 -14.54 19.98
C ALA A 457 -5.08 -15.73 20.12
N VAL A 458 -6.31 -15.45 20.51
CA VAL A 458 -7.37 -16.45 20.69
C VAL A 458 -8.45 -16.19 19.66
N THR A 459 -8.82 -17.23 18.93
CA THR A 459 -9.92 -17.22 17.98
C THR A 459 -10.93 -18.30 18.38
N VAL A 460 -12.19 -17.93 18.48
CA VAL A 460 -13.30 -18.83 18.78
C VAL A 460 -14.24 -18.84 17.59
N ALA A 461 -14.38 -19.99 16.93
CA ALA A 461 -15.29 -20.19 15.81
C ALA A 461 -16.45 -21.11 16.24
N LEU A 462 -17.66 -20.58 16.18
CA LEU A 462 -18.91 -21.27 16.49
C LEU A 462 -19.66 -21.54 15.17
N PRO A 463 -20.07 -22.79 14.90
CA PRO A 463 -20.91 -23.08 13.74
C PRO A 463 -22.32 -22.50 13.96
N GLU A 464 -22.93 -21.96 12.91
CA GLU A 464 -24.31 -21.44 12.93
C GLU A 464 -25.28 -22.27 12.08
#